data_AF-A0A2N2YUI1-F1
#
_entry.id   AF-A0A2N2YUI1-F1
#
_cell.length_a   1.000
_cell.length_b   1.000
_cell.length_c   1.000
_cell.angle_alpha   90.00
_cell.angle_beta   90.00
_cell.angle_gamma   90.00
#
_symmetry.space_group_name_H-M   'P 1'
#
loop_
_entity.id
_entity.type
_entity.pdbx_description
1 polymer ?
#
loop_
_entity_poly.entity_id
_entity_poly.type
_entity_poly.pdbx_seq_one_letter_code
_entity_poly.pdbx_strand_id
1 'polypeptide(L)'
;MKKFITYFLLITASMIVLLIIVSRINREKSNSLPEVELLYENNISLPYPEVIKAYEMLDKRYREAKLITYGPTDIGKPLQLFVISKSKIFNPDQLRKKGYRI
;
A
#
# COMPACT_ATOMS: atom_id res chain seq x y z
N MET A 1 39.05 -25.13 19.38
CA MET A 1 37.64 -24.81 19.73
C MET A 1 37.38 -23.32 19.95
N LYS A 2 38.15 -22.59 20.77
CA LYS A 2 37.90 -21.15 21.03
C LYS A 2 37.83 -20.27 19.77
N LYS A 3 38.74 -20.46 18.82
CA LYS A 3 38.74 -19.73 17.53
C LYS A 3 37.50 -20.01 16.67
N PHE A 4 37.02 -21.26 16.66
CA PHE A 4 35.81 -21.64 15.94
C PHE A 4 34.56 -20.95 16.52
N ILE A 5 34.45 -20.90 17.84
CA ILE A 5 33.35 -20.22 18.54
C ILE A 5 33.38 -18.72 18.26
N THR A 6 34.56 -18.09 18.26
CA THR A 6 34.67 -16.65 17.94
C THR A 6 34.27 -16.33 16.51
N TYR A 7 34.64 -17.15 15.51
CA TYR A 7 34.19 -16.93 14.13
C TYR A 7 32.67 -17.14 13.97
N PHE A 8 32.11 -18.16 14.63
CA PHE A 8 30.67 -18.39 14.63
C PHE A 8 29.86 -17.22 15.21
N LEU A 9 30.35 -16.63 16.31
CA LEU A 9 29.74 -15.44 16.91
C LEU A 9 29.86 -14.18 16.03
N LEU A 10 30.97 -14.01 15.31
CA LEU A 10 31.14 -12.89 14.37
C LEU A 10 30.22 -13.01 13.14
N ILE A 11 30.06 -14.21 12.60
CA ILE A 11 29.17 -14.46 11.46
C ILE A 11 27.70 -14.21 11.83
N THR A 12 27.28 -14.70 13.00
CA THR A 12 25.90 -14.50 13.48
C THR A 12 25.60 -13.03 13.78
N ALA A 13 26.54 -12.31 14.40
CA ALA A 13 26.41 -10.86 14.61
C ALA A 13 26.31 -10.09 13.28
N SER A 14 27.14 -10.44 12.28
CA SER A 14 27.07 -9.86 10.94
C SER A 14 25.71 -10.11 10.26
N MET A 15 25.15 -11.32 10.40
CA MET A 15 23.83 -11.66 9.85
C MET A 15 22.70 -10.85 10.50
N ILE A 16 22.77 -10.61 11.82
CA ILE A 16 21.80 -9.78 12.54
C ILE A 16 21.88 -8.32 12.08
N VAL A 17 23.09 -7.78 11.88
CA VAL A 17 23.29 -6.43 11.35
C VAL A 17 22.70 -6.30 9.94
N LEU A 18 22.91 -7.31 9.08
CA LEU A 18 22.34 -7.35 7.74
C LEU A 18 20.81 -7.32 7.77
N LEU A 19 20.18 -8.10 8.66
CA LEU A 19 18.72 -8.11 8.86
C LEU A 19 18.18 -6.75 9.32
N ILE A 20 18.90 -6.06 10.21
CA ILE A 20 18.52 -4.71 10.66
C ILE A 20 18.61 -3.70 9.50
N ILE A 21 19.63 -3.77 8.65
CA ILE A 21 19.76 -2.90 7.47
C ILE A 21 18.61 -3.13 6.50
N VAL A 22 18.31 -4.40 6.17
CA VAL A 22 17.20 -4.77 5.27
C VAL A 22 15.85 -4.27 5.80
N SER A 23 15.60 -4.43 7.11
CA SER A 23 14.36 -3.93 7.72
C SER A 23 14.24 -2.40 7.71
N ARG A 24 15.34 -1.65 7.85
CA ARG A 24 15.33 -0.18 7.71
C ARG A 24 14.98 0.27 6.29
N ILE A 25 15.59 -0.32 5.28
CA ILE A 25 15.33 -0.01 3.86
C ILE A 25 13.83 -0.23 3.53
N ASN A 26 13.26 -1.34 4.03
CA ASN A 26 11.83 -1.61 3.85
C ASN A 26 10.93 -0.57 4.55
N ARG A 27 11.37 -0.01 5.67
CA ARG A 27 10.63 1.03 6.42
C ARG A 27 10.61 2.37 5.69
N GLU A 28 11.72 2.79 5.09
CA GLU A 28 11.77 4.02 4.27
C GLU A 28 10.92 3.92 3.01
N LYS A 29 10.88 2.75 2.37
CA LYS A 29 10.02 2.50 1.20
C LYS A 29 8.52 2.59 1.53
N SER A 30 8.13 2.26 2.76
CA SER A 30 6.76 2.44 3.26
C SER A 30 6.39 3.91 3.51
N ASN A 31 7.38 4.78 3.77
CA ASN A 31 7.15 6.18 4.16
C ASN A 31 7.38 7.18 3.02
N SER A 32 7.89 6.75 1.86
CA SER A 32 8.33 7.63 0.77
C SER A 32 7.33 7.77 -0.39
N LEU A 33 6.05 7.47 -0.17
CA LEU A 33 5.02 7.88 -1.13
C LEU A 33 4.95 9.41 -1.11
N PRO A 34 5.22 10.12 -2.22
CA PRO A 34 5.17 11.57 -2.22
C PRO A 34 3.75 12.00 -1.86
N GLU A 35 3.64 12.81 -0.83
CA GLU A 35 2.38 13.39 -0.38
C GLU A 35 1.75 14.12 -1.58
N VAL A 36 0.57 13.64 -2.00
CA VAL A 36 -0.20 14.33 -3.03
C VAL A 36 -0.71 15.62 -2.40
N GLU A 37 -0.25 16.75 -2.90
CA GLU A 37 -0.71 18.06 -2.44
C GLU A 37 -2.18 18.26 -2.83
N LEU A 38 -3.04 18.45 -1.84
CA LEU A 38 -4.47 18.63 -2.05
C LEU A 38 -4.77 20.13 -2.16
N LEU A 39 -5.19 20.56 -3.35
CA LEU A 39 -5.49 21.97 -3.66
C LEU A 39 -7.01 22.25 -3.78
N TYR A 40 -7.85 21.42 -3.16
CA TYR A 40 -9.31 21.59 -3.25
C TYR A 40 -9.80 22.88 -2.57
N GLU A 41 -9.09 23.38 -1.56
CA GLU A 41 -9.34 24.69 -0.93
C GLU A 41 -9.21 25.85 -1.94
N ASN A 42 -8.40 25.67 -2.97
CA ASN A 42 -8.24 26.63 -4.07
C ASN A 42 -9.17 26.33 -5.25
N ASN A 43 -10.11 25.40 -5.11
CA ASN A 43 -10.99 24.90 -6.17
C ASN A 43 -10.21 24.29 -7.36
N ILE A 44 -9.06 23.65 -7.08
CA ILE A 44 -8.23 22.97 -8.07
C ILE A 44 -8.38 21.47 -7.91
N SER A 45 -8.73 20.79 -9.01
CA SER A 45 -8.79 19.32 -9.07
C SER A 45 -7.45 18.74 -9.50
N LEU A 46 -7.15 17.55 -8.97
CA LEU A 46 -5.94 16.82 -9.34
C LEU A 46 -6.02 16.24 -10.76
N PRO A 47 -4.91 16.25 -11.52
CA PRO A 47 -4.77 15.45 -12.73
C PRO A 47 -4.93 13.95 -12.46
N TYR A 48 -5.41 13.20 -13.45
CA TYR A 48 -5.67 11.76 -13.31
C TYR A 48 -4.50 10.96 -12.68
N PRO A 49 -3.23 11.10 -13.10
CA PRO A 49 -2.13 10.36 -12.48
C PRO A 49 -1.95 10.65 -10.98
N GLU A 50 -2.20 11.89 -10.57
CA GLU A 50 -2.11 12.32 -9.17
C GLU A 50 -3.30 11.82 -8.36
N VAL A 51 -4.50 11.79 -8.94
CA VAL A 51 -5.68 11.17 -8.34
C VAL A 51 -5.42 9.68 -8.05
N ILE A 52 -4.90 8.94 -9.04
CA ILE A 52 -4.59 7.51 -8.86
C ILE A 52 -3.57 7.32 -7.74
N LYS A 53 -2.50 8.11 -7.74
CA LYS A 53 -1.48 8.08 -6.70
C LYS A 53 -2.06 8.38 -5.31
N ALA A 54 -2.96 9.37 -5.19
CA ALA A 54 -3.62 9.70 -3.93
C ALA A 54 -4.42 8.50 -3.39
N TYR A 55 -5.20 7.83 -4.25
CA TYR A 55 -5.98 6.66 -3.83
C TYR A 55 -5.12 5.42 -3.55
N GLU A 56 -4.02 5.20 -4.28
CA GLU A 56 -3.05 4.14 -3.94
C GLU A 56 -2.42 4.36 -2.57
N MET A 57 -2.15 5.61 -2.19
CA MET A 57 -1.65 5.94 -0.85
C MET A 57 -2.67 5.59 0.21
N LEU A 58 -3.95 5.87 -0.03
CA LEU A 58 -5.03 5.53 0.90
C LEU A 58 -5.24 4.01 1.02
N ASP A 59 -5.23 3.25 -0.08
CA ASP A 59 -5.27 1.76 -0.07
C ASP A 59 -4.12 1.18 0.75
N LYS A 60 -2.89 1.70 0.56
CA LYS A 60 -1.71 1.24 1.31
C LYS A 60 -1.79 1.60 2.81
N ARG A 61 -2.38 2.75 3.14
CA ARG A 61 -2.42 3.28 4.52
C ARG A 61 -3.53 2.65 5.37
N TYR A 62 -4.69 2.38 4.79
CA TYR A 62 -5.88 1.96 5.53
C TYR A 62 -6.37 0.58 5.09
N ARG A 63 -6.47 -0.36 6.02
CA ARG A 63 -6.92 -1.75 5.73
C ARG A 63 -8.41 -1.80 5.36
N GLU A 64 -9.16 -0.75 5.69
CA GLU A 64 -10.56 -0.53 5.39
C GLU A 64 -10.76 0.05 3.98
N ALA A 65 -9.70 0.44 3.29
CA ALA A 65 -9.75 1.02 1.95
C ALA A 65 -9.13 0.07 0.92
N LYS A 66 -9.66 0.09 -0.30
CA LYS A 66 -9.11 -0.66 -1.43
C LYS A 66 -9.31 0.09 -2.75
N LEU A 67 -8.26 0.22 -3.54
CA LEU A 67 -8.35 0.65 -4.93
C LEU A 67 -8.40 -0.59 -5.82
N ILE A 68 -9.43 -0.69 -6.67
CA ILE A 68 -9.71 -1.85 -7.52
C ILE A 68 -9.82 -1.37 -8.96
N THR A 69 -9.08 -2.00 -9.88
CA THR A 69 -9.32 -1.81 -11.31
C THR A 69 -10.49 -2.69 -11.73
N TYR A 70 -11.61 -2.05 -12.11
CA TYR A 70 -12.86 -2.75 -12.42
C TYR A 70 -12.94 -3.19 -13.89
N GLY A 71 -12.29 -2.45 -14.79
CA GLY A 71 -12.28 -2.74 -16.23
C GLY A 71 -11.72 -1.57 -17.03
N PRO A 72 -11.78 -1.61 -18.36
CA PRO A 72 -11.49 -0.47 -19.22
C PRO A 72 -12.69 0.50 -19.29
N THR A 73 -12.42 1.78 -19.53
CA THR A 73 -13.41 2.79 -19.93
C THR A 73 -13.60 2.79 -21.45
N ASP A 74 -14.55 3.57 -21.95
CA ASP A 74 -14.85 3.70 -23.39
C ASP A 74 -13.64 4.16 -24.23
N ILE A 75 -12.69 4.88 -23.60
CA ILE A 75 -11.44 5.33 -24.22
C ILE A 75 -10.25 4.40 -23.95
N GLY A 76 -10.50 3.20 -23.40
CA GLY A 76 -9.49 2.18 -23.13
C GLY A 76 -8.63 2.43 -21.89
N LYS A 77 -8.93 3.43 -21.06
CA LYS A 77 -8.20 3.67 -19.80
C LYS A 77 -8.76 2.83 -18.66
N PRO A 78 -7.98 2.51 -17.60
CA PRO A 78 -8.51 1.77 -16.46
C PRO A 78 -9.61 2.54 -15.72
N LEU A 79 -10.78 1.93 -15.55
CA LEU A 79 -11.82 2.35 -14.62
C LEU A 79 -11.43 1.89 -13.21
N GLN A 80 -11.16 2.86 -12.34
CA GLN A 80 -10.75 2.62 -10.97
C GLN A 80 -11.94 2.80 -10.03
N LEU A 81 -12.14 1.84 -9.14
CA LEU A 81 -13.15 1.85 -8.08
C LEU A 81 -12.43 1.88 -6.73
N PHE A 82 -12.66 2.94 -5.95
CA PHE A 82 -12.15 3.03 -4.59
C PHE A 82 -13.26 2.69 -3.59
N VAL A 83 -13.03 1.66 -2.77
CA VAL A 83 -14.00 1.14 -1.82
C VAL A 83 -13.52 1.40 -0.40
N ILE A 84 -14.38 1.97 0.44
CA ILE A 84 -14.18 2.08 1.88
C ILE A 84 -15.18 1.15 2.57
N SER A 85 -14.68 0.20 3.35
CA SER A 85 -15.50 -0.83 4.00
C SER A 85 -14.99 -1.09 5.41
N LYS A 86 -15.80 -0.74 6.42
CA LYS A 86 -15.53 -1.06 7.84
C LYS A 86 -15.33 -2.56 8.06
N SER A 87 -16.06 -3.39 7.29
CA SER A 87 -15.98 -4.85 7.37
C SER A 87 -14.78 -5.46 6.63
N LYS A 88 -14.02 -4.64 5.87
CA LYS A 88 -12.87 -5.07 5.06
C LYS A 88 -13.23 -6.11 3.99
N ILE A 89 -14.49 -6.13 3.59
CA ILE A 89 -15.00 -6.95 2.49
C ILE A 89 -15.10 -6.06 1.27
N PHE A 90 -14.40 -6.47 0.21
CA PHE A 90 -14.31 -5.73 -1.06
C PHE A 90 -14.88 -6.53 -2.24
N ASN A 91 -15.19 -7.81 -2.05
CA ASN A 91 -15.84 -8.62 -3.07
C ASN A 91 -17.36 -8.36 -3.02
N PRO A 92 -17.99 -7.93 -4.12
CA PRO A 92 -19.40 -7.58 -4.14
C PRO A 92 -20.33 -8.79 -3.88
N ASP A 93 -19.96 -9.99 -4.33
CA ASP A 93 -20.78 -11.19 -4.12
C ASP A 93 -20.84 -11.58 -2.64
N GLN A 94 -19.74 -11.37 -1.91
CA GLN A 94 -19.72 -11.59 -0.45
C GLN A 94 -20.63 -10.59 0.28
N LEU A 95 -20.71 -9.35 -0.20
CA LEU A 95 -21.60 -8.33 0.35
C LEU A 95 -23.08 -8.66 0.06
N ARG A 96 -23.40 -9.07 -1.18
CA ARG A 96 -24.76 -9.52 -1.55
C ARG A 96 -25.22 -10.70 -0.69
N LYS A 97 -24.34 -11.69 -0.46
CA LYS A 97 -24.62 -12.85 0.43
C LYS A 97 -24.90 -12.44 1.88
N LYS A 98 -24.37 -11.29 2.33
CA LYS A 98 -24.64 -10.71 3.65
C LYS A 98 -25.90 -9.82 3.68
N GLY A 99 -26.62 -9.71 2.57
CA GLY A 99 -27.84 -8.91 2.47
C GLY A 99 -27.63 -7.44 2.10
N TYR A 100 -26.39 -7.01 1.79
CA TYR A 100 -26.14 -5.66 1.32
C TYR A 100 -26.62 -5.48 -0.13
N ARG A 101 -27.19 -4.31 -0.43
CA ARG A 101 -27.56 -3.90 -1.79
C ARG A 101 -26.49 -2.95 -2.33
N ILE A 102 -25.82 -3.39 -3.38
CA ILE A 102 -24.75 -2.70 -4.12
C ILE A 102 -24.86 -3.01 -5.61
#